data_AF-A0AAN8WKI1-F1
#
_entry.id   AF-A0AAN8WKI1-F1
#
_cell.length_a   1.000
_cell.length_b   1.000
_cell.length_c   1.000
_cell.angle_alpha   90.00
_cell.angle_beta   90.00
_cell.angle_gamma   90.00
#
_symmetry.space_group_name_H-M   'P 1'
#
loop_
_entity.id
_entity.type
_entity.pdbx_description
1 polymer ?
#
loop_
_entity_poly.entity_id
_entity_poly.type
_entity_poly.pdbx_seq_one_letter_code
_entity_poly.pdbx_strand_id
1 'polypeptide(L)'
;MLCGRLLLASLAISWLAFADATFLFGAGLPQFAVLSGLAALKGLYLTGEKTLLSAVQQLDPNGCIQKLLCRLQFKEEANRTHEENALVKMFSKGAETITSYNAAFVYASAIGSTSADPKVCDKYFSKCPVSNEELGKLLQQSWGCANIDS
;
A
#
# COMPACT_ATOMS: atom_id res chain seq x y z
N MET A 1 13.69 18.28 5.89
CA MET A 1 15.01 17.80 5.39
C MET A 1 14.97 16.28 5.30
N LEU A 2 15.65 15.74 4.27
CA LEU A 2 15.71 14.34 3.83
C LEU A 2 14.50 13.80 3.04
N CYS A 3 14.32 14.34 1.83
CA CYS A 3 13.53 13.72 0.76
C CYS A 3 14.44 12.78 -0.06
N GLY A 4 14.42 11.49 0.28
CA GLY A 4 14.60 10.29 -0.57
C GLY A 4 15.57 10.22 -1.77
N ARG A 5 16.54 11.11 -1.97
CA ARG A 5 17.40 11.11 -3.18
C ARG A 5 18.54 10.07 -3.17
N LEU A 6 18.60 9.14 -2.22
CA LEU A 6 19.70 8.15 -2.15
C LEU A 6 19.39 6.74 -2.68
N LEU A 7 18.17 6.44 -3.15
CA LEU A 7 17.80 5.06 -3.53
C LEU A 7 17.71 4.76 -5.03
N LEU A 8 17.97 5.73 -5.91
CA LEU A 8 17.88 5.51 -7.37
C LEU A 8 19.21 5.19 -8.07
N ALA A 9 20.33 5.09 -7.33
CA ALA A 9 21.61 4.69 -7.92
C ALA A 9 21.83 3.17 -7.97
N SER A 10 20.98 2.34 -7.35
CA SER A 10 21.24 0.90 -7.17
C SER A 10 20.51 -0.05 -8.12
N LEU A 11 19.64 0.42 -9.03
CA LEU A 11 18.88 -0.46 -9.93
C LEU A 11 19.44 -0.60 -11.35
N ALA A 12 20.58 0.03 -11.65
CA ALA A 12 21.20 -0.05 -12.99
C ALA A 12 22.22 -1.19 -13.17
N ILE A 13 22.51 -2.01 -12.14
CA ILE A 13 23.61 -2.99 -12.20
C ILE A 13 23.15 -4.43 -12.55
N SER A 14 21.85 -4.75 -12.58
CA SER A 14 21.41 -6.15 -12.73
C SER A 14 21.05 -6.61 -14.14
N TRP A 15 21.23 -5.80 -15.19
CA TRP A 15 20.84 -6.19 -16.56
C TRP A 15 21.99 -6.64 -17.48
N LEU A 16 23.23 -6.79 -16.99
CA LEU A 16 24.39 -7.11 -17.84
C LEU A 16 25.16 -8.40 -17.47
N ALA A 17 24.56 -9.35 -16.75
CA ALA A 17 25.27 -10.57 -16.32
C ALA A 17 24.65 -11.91 -16.76
N PHE A 18 23.75 -11.95 -17.74
CA PHE A 18 23.24 -13.23 -18.27
C PHE A 18 23.00 -13.18 -19.78
N ALA A 19 24.07 -13.01 -20.55
CA ALA A 19 24.07 -13.36 -21.97
C ALA A 19 25.47 -13.77 -22.45
N ASP A 20 26.14 -14.67 -21.71
CA ASP A 20 27.21 -15.47 -22.30
C ASP A 20 27.46 -16.74 -21.48
N ALA A 21 26.71 -17.79 -21.80
CA ALA A 21 27.04 -19.18 -21.47
C ALA A 21 26.14 -20.13 -22.28
N THR A 22 26.08 -19.96 -23.61
CA THR A 22 25.68 -21.06 -24.49
C THR A 22 26.85 -22.04 -24.60
N PHE A 23 27.01 -22.87 -23.56
CA PHE A 23 27.83 -24.07 -23.63
C PHE A 23 26.93 -25.29 -23.43
N LEU A 24 26.72 -25.97 -24.55
CA LEU A 24 26.43 -27.40 -24.75
C LEU A 24 26.44 -28.24 -23.47
N PHE A 25 25.30 -28.84 -23.11
CA PHE A 25 25.05 -30.22 -22.61
C PHE A 25 23.58 -30.19 -22.13
N GLY A 26 22.64 -30.87 -22.80
CA GLY A 26 22.39 -32.28 -22.55
C GLY A 26 21.40 -32.46 -21.39
N ALA A 27 20.13 -32.70 -21.73
CA ALA A 27 19.07 -33.27 -20.89
C ALA A 27 18.75 -32.63 -19.51
N GLY A 28 17.57 -31.99 -19.43
CA GLY A 28 16.71 -31.98 -18.23
C GLY A 28 17.19 -31.16 -17.02
N LEU A 29 16.69 -29.94 -16.87
CA LEU A 29 16.77 -29.16 -15.61
C LEU A 29 15.43 -28.45 -15.34
N PRO A 30 15.12 -28.15 -14.07
CA PRO A 30 13.86 -28.51 -13.44
C PRO A 30 12.94 -27.31 -13.33
N GLN A 31 11.64 -27.56 -13.41
CA GLN A 31 10.57 -26.59 -13.17
C GLN A 31 10.57 -25.99 -11.73
N PHE A 32 11.47 -26.44 -10.85
CA PHE A 32 11.52 -26.10 -9.43
C PHE A 32 12.31 -24.82 -9.10
N ALA A 33 13.20 -24.32 -9.97
CA ALA A 33 14.02 -23.14 -9.63
C ALA A 33 13.26 -21.80 -9.73
N VAL A 34 12.20 -21.73 -10.54
CA VAL A 34 11.41 -20.49 -10.73
C VAL A 34 10.43 -20.27 -9.56
N LEU A 35 9.92 -21.35 -8.96
CA LEU A 35 8.95 -21.28 -7.86
C LEU A 35 9.57 -20.76 -6.55
N SER A 36 10.83 -21.12 -6.27
CA SER A 36 11.55 -20.69 -5.07
C SER A 36 11.80 -19.17 -5.05
N GLY A 37 12.10 -18.56 -6.21
CA GLY A 37 12.31 -17.12 -6.32
C GLY A 37 11.04 -16.30 -6.09
N LEU A 38 9.89 -16.75 -6.62
CA LEU A 38 8.59 -16.10 -6.42
C LEU A 38 8.11 -16.18 -4.97
N ALA A 39 8.34 -17.31 -4.29
CA ALA A 39 8.00 -17.44 -2.88
C ALA A 39 8.85 -16.53 -1.98
N ALA A 40 10.16 -16.41 -2.26
CA ALA A 40 11.05 -15.51 -1.55
C ALA A 40 10.70 -14.03 -1.77
N LEU A 41 10.38 -13.64 -3.01
CA LEU A 41 9.90 -12.29 -3.35
C LEU A 41 8.57 -11.96 -2.66
N LYS A 42 7.60 -12.89 -2.67
CA LYS A 42 6.35 -12.74 -1.91
C LYS A 42 6.62 -12.63 -0.41
N GLY A 43 7.57 -13.41 0.13
CA GLY A 43 7.98 -13.37 1.52
C GLY A 43 8.56 -12.01 1.94
N LEU A 44 9.47 -11.43 1.15
CA LEU A 44 10.00 -10.09 1.40
C LEU A 44 8.91 -9.02 1.27
N TYR A 45 8.08 -9.11 0.23
CA TYR A 45 7.00 -8.15 -0.03
C TYR A 45 5.97 -8.12 1.10
N LEU A 46 5.50 -9.30 1.54
CA LEU A 46 4.56 -9.43 2.67
C LEU A 46 5.16 -8.96 4.00
N THR A 47 6.47 -9.16 4.21
CA THR A 47 7.17 -8.67 5.41
C THR A 47 7.25 -7.14 5.41
N GLY A 48 7.49 -6.53 4.24
CA GLY A 48 7.46 -5.08 4.06
C GLY A 48 6.08 -4.48 4.35
N GLU A 49 5.01 -5.08 3.81
CA GLU A 49 3.64 -4.61 4.04
C GLU A 49 3.24 -4.68 5.53
N LYS A 50 3.55 -5.77 6.24
CA LYS A 50 3.27 -5.88 7.68
C LYS A 50 4.00 -4.83 8.50
N THR A 51 5.27 -4.56 8.16
CA THR A 51 6.09 -3.55 8.84
C THR A 51 5.54 -2.15 8.61
N LEU A 52 5.13 -1.86 7.36
CA LEU A 52 4.49 -0.60 7.00
C LEU A 52 3.18 -0.40 7.75
N LEU A 53 2.28 -1.39 7.76
CA LEU A 53 0.99 -1.29 8.43
C LEU A 53 1.13 -1.07 9.94
N SER A 54 2.10 -1.74 10.56
CA SER A 54 2.41 -1.57 11.98
C SER A 54 2.98 -0.18 12.28
N ALA A 55 3.83 0.37 11.40
CA ALA A 55 4.35 1.72 11.55
C ALA A 55 3.24 2.77 11.38
N VAL A 56 2.35 2.58 10.40
CA VAL A 56 1.21 3.47 10.17
C VAL A 56 0.29 3.52 11.39
N GLN A 57 0.01 2.39 12.03
CA GLN A 57 -0.78 2.37 13.27
C GLN A 57 -0.13 3.16 14.42
N GLN A 58 1.20 3.19 14.50
CA GLN A 58 1.92 3.97 15.51
C GLN A 58 1.95 5.46 15.19
N LEU A 59 2.03 5.81 13.90
CA LEU A 59 2.04 7.19 13.42
C LEU A 59 0.66 7.84 13.43
N ASP A 60 -0.40 7.04 13.40
CA ASP A 60 -1.78 7.49 13.42
C ASP A 60 -2.56 6.96 14.64
N PRO A 61 -2.22 7.41 15.86
CA PRO A 61 -2.89 6.96 17.08
C PRO A 61 -4.35 7.41 17.17
N ASN A 62 -4.73 8.43 16.39
CA ASN A 62 -6.08 9.00 16.38
C ASN A 62 -7.00 8.35 15.32
N GLY A 63 -6.47 7.45 14.50
CA GLY A 63 -7.24 6.68 13.54
C GLY A 63 -7.71 7.47 12.31
N CYS A 64 -6.97 8.49 11.92
CA CYS A 64 -7.29 9.36 10.78
C CYS A 64 -7.22 8.64 9.42
N ILE A 65 -6.32 7.67 9.25
CA ILE A 65 -6.18 6.87 8.04
C ILE A 65 -7.35 5.88 7.94
N GLN A 66 -7.77 5.30 9.06
CA GLN A 66 -8.98 4.48 9.13
C GLN A 66 -10.22 5.31 8.79
N LYS A 67 -10.32 6.54 9.31
CA LYS A 67 -11.39 7.49 8.94
C LYS A 67 -11.42 7.73 7.43
N LEU A 68 -10.27 8.02 6.83
CA LEU A 68 -10.15 8.24 5.39
C LEU A 68 -10.57 6.99 4.59
N LEU A 69 -10.08 5.80 4.97
CA LEU A 69 -10.44 4.54 4.32
C LEU A 69 -11.94 4.22 4.38
N CYS A 70 -12.58 4.48 5.53
CA CYS A 70 -14.02 4.34 5.71
C CYS A 70 -14.77 5.25 4.74
N ARG A 71 -14.35 6.52 4.63
CA ARG A 71 -14.99 7.51 3.75
C ARG A 71 -14.82 7.17 2.27
N LEU A 72 -13.69 6.60 1.87
CA LEU A 72 -13.43 6.24 0.48
C LEU A 72 -14.37 5.13 -0.03
N GLN A 73 -15.02 4.37 0.85
CA GLN A 73 -16.01 3.37 0.43
C GLN A 73 -17.30 4.00 -0.11
N PHE A 74 -17.62 5.23 0.28
CA PHE A 74 -18.76 5.99 -0.25
C PHE A 74 -18.46 6.68 -1.58
N LYS A 75 -17.19 6.67 -2.01
CA LYS A 75 -16.75 7.20 -3.29
C LYS A 75 -16.60 6.06 -4.28
N GLU A 76 -17.29 6.15 -5.42
CA GLU A 76 -17.11 5.17 -6.50
C GLU A 76 -15.66 5.11 -6.96
N GLU A 77 -15.17 3.92 -7.31
CA GLU A 77 -13.76 3.71 -7.69
C GLU A 77 -13.33 4.60 -8.87
N ALA A 78 -14.23 4.85 -9.83
CA ALA A 78 -14.00 5.72 -10.98
C ALA A 78 -13.83 7.21 -10.60
N ASN A 79 -14.40 7.63 -9.46
CA ASN A 79 -14.33 9.01 -8.99
C ASN A 79 -13.15 9.22 -8.02
N ARG A 80 -12.50 8.15 -7.57
CA ARG A 80 -11.34 8.24 -6.68
C ARG A 80 -10.11 8.77 -7.42
N THR A 81 -9.30 9.57 -6.73
CA THR A 81 -7.99 9.97 -7.26
C THR A 81 -7.04 8.78 -7.28
N HIS A 82 -5.90 8.93 -7.96
CA HIS A 82 -4.89 7.88 -8.02
C HIS A 82 -4.38 7.50 -6.61
N GLU A 83 -4.19 8.50 -5.75
CA GLU A 83 -3.71 8.37 -4.38
C GLU A 83 -4.72 7.65 -3.50
N GLU A 84 -6.00 8.03 -3.63
CA GLU A 84 -7.11 7.38 -2.91
C GLU A 84 -7.22 5.89 -3.30
N ASN A 85 -7.07 5.57 -4.59
CA ASN A 85 -7.07 4.19 -5.08
C ASN A 85 -5.86 3.40 -4.56
N ALA A 86 -4.67 4.01 -4.52
CA ALA A 86 -3.49 3.40 -3.94
C ALA A 86 -3.70 3.06 -2.46
N LEU A 87 -4.28 4.00 -1.69
CA LEU A 87 -4.59 3.80 -0.28
C LEU A 87 -5.57 2.64 -0.06
N VAL A 88 -6.70 2.62 -0.78
CA VAL A 88 -7.67 1.51 -0.67
C VAL A 88 -7.02 0.17 -1.04
N LYS A 89 -6.18 0.15 -2.09
CA LYS A 89 -5.48 -1.08 -2.51
C LYS A 89 -4.53 -1.59 -1.43
N MET A 90 -3.69 -0.71 -0.87
CA MET A 90 -2.69 -1.07 0.14
C MET A 90 -3.34 -1.54 1.45
N PHE A 91 -4.36 -0.84 1.92
CA PHE A 91 -4.89 -1.05 3.28
C PHE A 91 -6.18 -1.89 3.33
N SER A 92 -6.93 -2.00 2.23
CA SER A 92 -8.20 -2.75 2.17
C SER A 92 -8.13 -4.01 1.32
N LYS A 93 -7.40 -4.00 0.20
CA LYS A 93 -7.34 -5.13 -0.76
C LYS A 93 -6.09 -6.02 -0.57
N GLY A 94 -5.05 -5.58 0.15
CA GLY A 94 -3.86 -6.40 0.46
C GLY A 94 -4.08 -7.50 1.51
N ALA A 95 -5.29 -7.61 2.06
CA ALA A 95 -5.61 -8.52 3.16
C ALA A 95 -6.46 -9.71 2.67
N GLU A 96 -5.91 -10.58 1.81
CA GLU A 96 -6.50 -11.93 1.59
C GLU A 96 -6.59 -12.71 2.92
N THR A 97 -5.80 -12.30 3.93
CA THR A 97 -5.90 -12.74 5.32
C THR A 97 -5.97 -11.54 6.26
N ILE A 98 -6.98 -11.56 7.14
CA ILE A 98 -7.06 -10.62 8.27
C ILE A 98 -5.99 -11.04 9.29
N THR A 99 -5.17 -10.08 9.67
CA THR A 99 -4.06 -10.23 10.62
C THR A 99 -4.14 -9.12 11.66
N SER A 100 -3.43 -9.26 12.78
CA SER A 100 -3.44 -8.25 13.84
C SER A 100 -3.01 -6.85 13.37
N TYR A 101 -2.13 -6.78 12.36
CA TYR A 101 -1.59 -5.53 11.83
C TYR A 101 -2.51 -4.83 10.80
N ASN A 102 -3.40 -5.58 10.14
CA ASN A 102 -4.31 -5.01 9.13
C ASN A 102 -5.77 -4.91 9.60
N ALA A 103 -6.13 -5.57 10.70
CA ALA A 103 -7.52 -5.67 11.18
C ALA A 103 -8.20 -4.32 11.35
N ALA A 104 -7.49 -3.31 11.86
CA ALA A 104 -8.05 -1.97 12.05
C ALA A 104 -8.44 -1.30 10.72
N PHE A 105 -7.67 -1.52 9.65
CA PHE A 105 -7.93 -0.95 8.33
C PHE A 105 -9.04 -1.70 7.60
N VAL A 106 -9.05 -3.04 7.69
CA VAL A 106 -10.13 -3.88 7.16
C VAL A 106 -11.45 -3.51 7.84
N TYR A 107 -11.44 -3.34 9.16
CA TYR A 107 -12.63 -2.93 9.91
C TYR A 107 -13.16 -1.57 9.48
N ALA A 108 -12.28 -0.60 9.26
CA ALA A 108 -12.67 0.73 8.78
C ALA A 108 -13.35 0.69 7.40
N SER A 109 -12.79 -0.10 6.48
CA SER A 109 -13.39 -0.31 5.16
C SER A 109 -14.70 -1.08 5.24
N ALA A 110 -14.84 -2.05 6.15
CA ALA A 110 -16.11 -2.76 6.35
C ALA A 110 -17.23 -1.84 6.86
N ILE A 111 -16.92 -0.90 7.77
CA ILE A 111 -17.91 0.10 8.21
C ILE A 111 -18.38 0.95 7.02
N GLY A 112 -17.44 1.43 6.21
CA GLY A 112 -17.76 2.27 5.07
C GLY A 112 -18.56 1.55 3.99
N SER A 113 -18.29 0.28 3.74
CA SER A 113 -18.95 -0.50 2.69
C SER A 113 -20.34 -1.03 3.07
N THR A 114 -20.62 -1.15 4.37
CA THR A 114 -21.90 -1.69 4.88
C THR A 114 -22.89 -0.62 5.34
N SER A 115 -22.45 0.63 5.44
CA SER A 115 -23.30 1.75 5.84
C SER A 115 -23.84 2.52 4.64
N ALA A 116 -25.04 3.08 4.78
CA ALA A 116 -25.63 4.01 3.81
C ALA A 116 -25.28 5.49 4.10
N ASP A 117 -24.89 5.81 5.34
CA ASP A 117 -24.57 7.18 5.76
C ASP A 117 -23.05 7.37 5.92
N PRO A 118 -22.43 8.28 5.16
CA PRO A 118 -21.00 8.57 5.27
C PRO A 118 -20.59 9.22 6.60
N LYS A 119 -21.54 9.79 7.36
CA LYS A 119 -21.27 10.34 8.71
C LYS A 119 -20.94 9.28 9.74
N VAL A 120 -21.21 8.00 9.44
CA VAL A 120 -20.82 6.88 10.31
C VAL A 120 -19.32 6.89 10.58
N CYS A 121 -18.51 7.26 9.58
CA CYS A 121 -17.05 7.29 9.73
C CYS A 121 -16.60 8.35 10.75
N ASP A 122 -17.27 9.51 10.79
CA ASP A 122 -16.97 10.55 11.78
C ASP A 122 -17.30 10.09 13.22
N LYS A 123 -18.34 9.25 13.36
CA LYS A 123 -18.74 8.68 14.65
C LYS A 123 -17.75 7.61 15.14
N TYR A 124 -17.36 6.69 14.27
CA TYR A 124 -16.44 5.60 14.65
C TYR A 124 -14.99 6.08 14.81
N PHE A 125 -14.61 7.13 14.09
CA PHE A 125 -13.26 7.70 14.12
C PHE A 125 -13.25 9.13 14.69
N SER A 126 -14.04 9.36 15.74
CA SER A 126 -14.22 10.68 16.37
C SER A 126 -12.96 11.22 17.05
N LYS A 127 -11.94 10.37 17.28
CA LYS A 127 -10.65 10.78 17.82
C LYS A 127 -9.78 11.50 16.78
N CYS A 128 -10.04 11.30 15.49
CA CYS A 128 -9.34 12.03 14.45
C CYS A 128 -9.85 13.48 14.40
N PRO A 129 -9.01 14.48 14.72
CA PRO A 129 -9.44 15.88 14.77
C PRO A 129 -9.58 16.50 13.37
N VAL A 130 -9.17 15.78 12.32
CA VAL A 130 -9.11 16.28 10.94
C VAL A 130 -10.46 16.05 10.24
N SER A 131 -10.91 17.04 9.49
CA SER A 131 -12.12 16.92 8.67
C SER A 131 -11.90 16.00 7.45
N ASN A 132 -12.99 15.55 6.82
CA ASN A 132 -12.89 14.63 5.68
C ASN A 132 -12.24 15.31 4.47
N GLU A 133 -12.54 16.59 4.25
CA GLU A 133 -11.99 17.40 3.16
C GLU A 133 -10.49 17.65 3.38
N GLU A 134 -10.09 17.88 4.63
CA GLU A 134 -8.70 18.13 4.99
C GLU A 134 -7.86 16.85 4.92
N LEU A 135 -8.40 15.69 5.30
CA LEU A 135 -7.76 14.39 5.09
C LEU A 135 -7.46 14.14 3.61
N GLY A 136 -8.39 14.44 2.71
CA GLY A 136 -8.17 14.33 1.27
C GLY A 136 -7.08 15.27 0.76
N LYS A 137 -7.03 16.51 1.26
CA LYS A 137 -5.97 17.47 0.91
C LYS A 137 -4.60 17.03 1.43
N LEU A 138 -4.51 16.56 2.67
CA LEU A 138 -3.27 16.04 3.25
C LEU A 138 -2.75 14.82 2.48
N LEU A 139 -3.66 13.94 2.05
CA LEU A 139 -3.33 12.82 1.17
C LEU A 139 -2.72 13.34 -0.14
N GLN A 140 -3.39 14.26 -0.83
CA GLN A 140 -2.87 14.84 -2.07
C GLN A 140 -1.53 15.54 -1.88
N GLN A 141 -1.35 16.31 -0.81
CA GLN A 141 -0.09 17.00 -0.50
C GLN A 141 1.06 16.02 -0.25
N SER A 142 0.78 14.92 0.44
CA SER A 142 1.79 13.89 0.76
C SER A 142 2.30 13.17 -0.49
N TRP A 143 1.45 13.07 -1.52
CA TRP A 143 1.82 12.52 -2.84
C TRP A 143 2.35 13.58 -3.81
N GLY A 144 2.02 14.86 -3.60
CA GLY A 144 2.41 16.00 -4.43
C GLY A 144 3.92 16.29 -4.48
N CYS A 145 4.74 15.62 -3.67
CA CYS A 145 6.20 15.65 -3.78
C CYS A 145 6.74 15.04 -5.09
N ALA A 146 5.88 14.44 -5.93
CA ALA A 146 6.23 13.82 -7.21
C ALA A 146 5.98 14.71 -8.46
N ASN A 147 5.29 15.84 -8.32
CA ASN A 147 4.98 16.75 -9.44
C ASN A 147 5.47 18.18 -9.15
N ILE A 148 6.79 18.34 -9.08
CA ILE A 148 7.40 19.59 -9.54
C ILE A 148 8.16 19.17 -10.79
N ASP A 149 7.51 19.34 -11.94
CA ASP A 149 8.10 19.87 -13.16
C ASP A 149 6.98 20.01 -14.20
N SER A 150 6.71 21.27 -14.56
CA SER A 150 5.90 21.71 -15.70
C SER A 150 6.58 21.38 -17.02
#